data_AF-A0A0F2LAA9-F1
#
_entry.id   AF-A0A0F2LAA9-F1
#
_cell.length_a   1.000
_cell.length_b   1.000
_cell.length_c   1.000
_cell.angle_alpha   90.00
_cell.angle_beta   90.00
_cell.angle_gamma   90.00
#
_symmetry.space_group_name_H-M   'P 1'
#
loop_
_entity.id
_entity.type
_entity.pdbx_description
1 polymer ?
#
loop_
_entity_poly.entity_id
_entity_poly.type
_entity_poly.pdbx_seq_one_letter_code
_entity_poly.pdbx_strand_id
1 'polypeptide(L)' 'MITSNMKREVSIALIIIGVALLLFASVLAYYELIQGVTIPQPPSLESVLYVLAVVTYKVAFISVIAWSGALLITRGLQNL' A
#
# COMPACT_ATOMS: atom_id res chain seq x y z
N MET A 1 23.62 -3.28 24.61
CA MET A 1 23.69 -4.69 24.13
C MET A 1 22.25 -5.14 23.92
N ILE A 2 21.82 -5.37 22.67
CA ILE A 2 20.45 -5.81 22.40
C ILE A 2 20.35 -7.29 22.77
N THR A 3 19.50 -7.64 23.74
CA THR A 3 19.27 -9.02 24.15
C THR A 3 18.52 -9.79 23.04
N SER A 4 18.67 -11.11 22.97
CA SER A 4 17.99 -11.96 21.98
C SER A 4 16.47 -11.76 21.99
N ASN A 5 15.89 -11.58 23.18
CA ASN A 5 14.46 -11.29 23.35
C ASN A 5 14.06 -9.95 22.72
N MET A 6 14.86 -8.90 22.88
CA MET A 6 14.56 -7.59 22.29
C MET A 6 14.63 -7.61 20.76
N LYS A 7 15.53 -8.40 20.16
CA LYS A 7 15.56 -8.60 18.69
C LYS A 7 14.29 -9.29 18.19
N ARG A 8 13.83 -10.31 18.92
CA ARG A 8 12.61 -11.06 18.58
C ARG A 8 11.37 -10.17 18.68
N GLU A 9 11.25 -9.37 19.73
CA GLU A 9 10.14 -8.43 19.91
C GLU A 9 10.06 -7.38 18.78
N VAL A 10 11.21 -6.78 18.42
CA VAL A 10 11.28 -5.84 17.29
C VAL A 10 10.89 -6.52 15.98
N SER A 11 11.33 -7.75 15.76
CA SER A 11 11.01 -8.52 14.54
C SER A 11 9.51 -8.82 14.44
N ILE A 12 8.89 -9.21 15.55
CA ILE A 12 7.43 -9.41 15.62
C ILE A 12 6.71 -8.08 15.38
N ALA A 13 7.16 -6.98 15.97
CA ALA A 13 6.56 -5.66 15.77
C ALA A 13 6.62 -5.22 14.29
N LEU A 14 7.75 -5.45 13.61
CA LEU A 14 7.89 -5.16 12.19
C LEU A 14 6.89 -5.95 11.34
N ILE A 15 6.68 -7.24 11.65
CA ILE A 15 5.68 -8.08 10.97
C ILE A 15 4.27 -7.54 11.20
N ILE A 16 3.91 -7.23 12.45
CA ILE A 16 2.58 -6.71 12.80
C ILE A 16 2.30 -5.39 12.05
N ILE A 17 3.26 -4.46 12.06
CA ILE A 17 3.14 -3.18 11.35
C ILE A 17 3.00 -3.42 9.85
N GLY A 18 3.82 -4.31 9.28
CA GLY A 18 3.76 -4.62 7.85
C GLY A 18 2.43 -5.25 7.43
N VAL A 19 1.87 -6.15 8.25
CA VAL A 19 0.54 -6.73 8.02
C VAL A 19 -0.54 -5.65 8.10
N ALA A 20 -0.47 -4.75 9.08
CA ALA A 20 -1.42 -3.63 9.19
C ALA A 20 -1.38 -2.73 7.94
N LEU A 21 -0.19 -2.43 7.40
CA LEU A 21 -0.04 -1.67 6.16
C LEU A 21 -0.62 -2.40 4.95
N LEU A 22 -0.44 -3.71 4.84
CA LEU A 22 -1.04 -4.51 3.75
C LEU A 22 -2.56 -4.52 3.82
N LEU A 23 -3.12 -4.67 5.03
CA LEU A 23 -4.57 -4.59 5.24
C LEU A 23 -5.10 -3.20 4.86
N PHE A 24 -4.41 -2.15 5.29
CA PHE A 24 -4.78 -0.78 4.94
C PHE A 24 -4.72 -0.53 3.43
N ALA A 25 -3.67 -0.97 2.75
CA ALA A 25 -3.55 -0.87 1.29
C ALA A 25 -4.67 -1.63 0.57
N SER A 26 -5.03 -2.82 1.05
CA SER A 26 -6.11 -3.65 0.49
C SER A 26 -7.47 -2.96 0.63
N VAL A 27 -7.74 -2.37 1.79
CA VAL A 27 -8.97 -1.59 2.02
C VAL A 27 -9.03 -0.37 1.12
N LEU A 28 -7.92 0.37 0.97
CA LEU A 28 -7.86 1.54 0.09
C LEU A 28 -8.09 1.15 -1.38
N ALA A 29 -7.47 0.06 -1.83
CA ALA A 29 -7.68 -0.49 -3.17
C ALA A 29 -9.15 -0.88 -3.42
N TYR A 30 -9.79 -1.48 -2.42
CA TYR A 30 -11.21 -1.84 -2.49
C TYR A 30 -12.11 -0.61 -2.61
N TYR A 31 -11.85 0.44 -1.82
CA TYR A 31 -12.60 1.70 -1.93
C TYR A 31 -12.45 2.35 -3.31
N GLU A 32 -11.24 2.40 -3.85
CA GLU A 32 -10.99 2.94 -5.20
C GLU A 32 -11.67 2.10 -6.29
N LEU A 33 -11.72 0.78 -6.12
CA LEU A 33 -12.44 -0.10 -7.04
C LEU A 33 -13.95 0.18 -7.07
N ILE A 34 -14.57 0.39 -5.91
CA ILE A 34 -16.03 0.61 -5.81
C ILE A 34 -16.43 2.02 -6.22
N GLN A 35 -15.62 3.03 -5.88
CA GLN A 35 -15.95 4.42 -6.23
C GLN A 35 -16.03 4.62 -7.74
N GLY A 36 -15.36 3.76 -8.51
CA GLY A 36 -15.37 3.82 -9.97
C GLY A 36 -14.78 5.12 -10.48
N VAL A 37 -14.67 5.24 -11.79
CA VAL A 37 -14.16 6.46 -12.42
C VAL A 37 -15.20 6.98 -13.39
N THR A 38 -15.74 8.16 -13.09
CA THR A 38 -16.70 8.82 -13.97
C THR A 38 -15.94 9.59 -15.04
N ILE A 39 -16.02 9.13 -16.29
CA ILE A 39 -15.45 9.85 -17.44
C ILE A 39 -16.42 10.97 -17.83
N PRO A 40 -16.00 12.24 -17.85
CA PRO A 40 -16.85 13.34 -18.33
C PRO A 40 -17.35 13.07 -19.75
N GLN A 41 -18.64 13.35 -20.00
CA GLN A 41 -19.27 13.24 -21.33
C GLN A 41 -19.57 14.63 -21.88
N PRO A 42 -19.18 14.98 -23.12
CA PRO A 42 -18.49 14.13 -24.09
C PRO A 42 -17.00 13.91 -23.73
N PRO A 43 -16.44 12.73 -24.04
CA PRO A 43 -15.04 12.43 -23.72
C PRO A 43 -14.11 13.29 -24.58
N SER A 44 -13.37 14.21 -23.95
CA SER A 44 -12.26 14.93 -24.58
C SER A 44 -10.94 14.23 -24.29
N LEU A 45 -9.94 14.33 -25.18
CA LEU A 45 -8.61 13.76 -24.97
C LEU A 45 -8.00 14.23 -23.63
N GLU A 46 -8.16 15.51 -23.32
CA GLU A 46 -7.71 16.12 -22.07
C GLU A 46 -8.38 15.48 -20.84
N SER A 47 -9.69 15.24 -20.90
CA SER A 47 -10.44 14.57 -19.81
C SER A 47 -9.98 13.13 -19.58
N VAL A 48 -9.64 12.39 -20.65
CA VAL A 48 -9.14 11.01 -20.57
C VAL A 48 -7.72 10.98 -19.98
N LEU A 49 -6.84 11.88 -20.43
CA LEU A 49 -5.47 11.98 -19.90
C LEU A 49 -5.47 12.36 -18.42
N TYR A 50 -6.36 13.29 -18.02
CA TYR A 50 -6.54 13.66 -16.63
C TYR A 50 -6.98 12.47 -15.77
N VAL A 51 -8.02 11.74 -16.20
CA VAL A 51 -8.51 10.54 -15.51
C VAL A 51 -7.39 9.50 -15.36
N LEU A 52 -6.66 9.23 -16.45
CA LEU A 52 -5.60 8.23 -16.44
C LEU A 52 -4.46 8.62 -15.50
N ALA A 53 -4.10 9.89 -15.44
CA ALA A 53 -3.11 10.41 -14.48
C ALA A 53 -3.58 10.25 -13.03
N VAL A 54 -4.85 10.57 -12.73
CA VAL A 54 -5.42 10.43 -11.39
C VAL A 54 -5.45 8.97 -10.93
N VAL A 55 -5.91 8.06 -11.80
CA VAL A 55 -5.94 6.62 -11.49
C VAL A 55 -4.52 6.09 -11.28
N THR A 56 -3.59 6.44 -12.16
CA THR A 56 -2.19 6.01 -12.06
C THR A 56 -1.56 6.49 -10.76
N TYR A 57 -1.78 7.75 -10.38
CA TYR A 57 -1.26 8.31 -9.13
C TYR A 57 -1.80 7.55 -7.91
N LYS A 58 -3.11 7.29 -7.86
CA LYS A 58 -3.75 6.55 -6.77
C LYS A 58 -3.23 5.11 -6.66
N VAL A 59 -3.11 4.41 -7.79
CA VAL A 59 -2.58 3.05 -7.82
C VAL A 59 -1.11 3.01 -7.41
N ALA A 60 -0.30 3.96 -7.88
CA ALA A 60 1.11 4.08 -7.48
C ALA A 60 1.24 4.32 -5.97
N PHE A 61 0.42 5.19 -5.40
CA PHE A 61 0.39 5.46 -3.96
C PHE A 61 0.06 4.21 -3.14
N ILE A 62 -1.00 3.48 -3.51
CA ILE A 62 -1.37 2.21 -2.85
C ILE A 62 -0.23 1.18 -2.96
N SER A 63 0.41 1.10 -4.13
CA SER A 63 1.51 0.17 -4.38
C SER A 63 2.71 0.44 -3.48
N VAL A 64 3.04 1.73 -3.23
CA VAL A 64 4.13 2.11 -2.31
C VAL A 64 3.83 1.69 -0.87
N ILE A 65 2.59 1.84 -0.41
CA ILE A 65 2.17 1.39 0.92
C ILE A 65 2.29 -0.13 1.02
N ALA A 66 1.76 -0.85 0.02
CA ALA A 66 1.82 -2.31 0.00
C ALA A 66 3.27 -2.82 -0.01
N TRP A 67 4.13 -2.20 -0.82
CA TRP A 67 5.55 -2.54 -0.90
C TRP A 67 6.28 -2.28 0.43
N SER A 68 6.00 -1.15 1.08
CA SER A 68 6.54 -0.84 2.41
C SER A 68 6.12 -1.87 3.45
N GLY A 69 4.85 -2.28 3.44
CA GLY A 69 4.34 -3.35 4.31
C GLY A 69 5.06 -4.68 4.08
N ALA A 70 5.22 -5.09 2.83
CA ALA A 70 5.94 -6.31 2.46
C ALA A 70 7.42 -6.27 2.88
N LEU A 71 8.09 -5.11 2.76
CA LEU A 71 9.47 -4.93 3.21
C LEU A 71 9.61 -5.07 4.73
N LEU A 72 8.68 -4.51 5.51
CA LEU A 72 8.69 -4.64 6.97
C LEU A 72 8.48 -6.09 7.40
N ILE A 73 7.56 -6.82 6.76
CA ILE A 73 7.36 -8.25 7.01
C ILE A 73 8.63 -9.03 6.68
N THR A 74 9.22 -8.80 5.50
CA THR A 74 10.42 -9.51 5.06
C THR A 74 11.58 -9.28 6.03
N ARG A 75 11.82 -8.03 6.43
CA ARG A 75 12.86 -7.71 7.42
C ARG A 75 12.54 -8.26 8.80
N GLY A 76 11.28 -8.27 9.22
CA GLY A 76 10.86 -8.89 10.45
C GLY A 76 11.14 -10.39 10.45
N LEU A 77 10.78 -11.10 9.38
CA LEU A 77 11.03 -12.54 9.22
C LEU A 77 12.51 -12.90 9.15
N GLN A 78 13.33 -12.08 8.49
CA GLN A 78 14.78 -12.31 8.40
C GLN A 78 15.52 -12.15 9.75
N ASN A 79 14.95 -11.39 10.67
CA ASN A 79 15.56 -11.07 11.97
C ASN A 79 14.98 -11.90 13.13
N LEU A 80 14.02 -12.78 12.83
CA LEU A 80 13.32 -13.66 13.78
C LEU A 80 14.08 -14.98 13.95
#